data_AF-A0A3M1CB32-F1
#
_entry.id   AF-A0A3M1CB32-F1
#
_cell.length_a   1.000
_cell.length_b   1.000
_cell.length_c   1.000
_cell.angle_alpha   90.00
_cell.angle_beta   90.00
_cell.angle_gamma   90.00
#
_symmetry.space_group_name_H-M   'P 1'
#
loop_
_entity.id
_entity.type
_entity.pdbx_description
1 polymer ?
#
loop_
_entity_poly.entity_id
_entity_poly.type
_entity_poly.pdbx_seq_one_letter_code
_entity_poly.pdbx_strand_id
1 'polypeptide(L)'
;MSFRTGEGRLPTIKEGVDFLAKKKKITGSSFENKVLRSLSNYLQVFFQPHQSFTESILESFFSQALYYQYWQENLRELETVVTRLLQGFVPSDFTPLRKTRQVIAIQNQENLLSFLRRKILPTKGERRALVPFEEGVLVLLLSPHGGLRVRHYPKEVMLMDGDLELIGPRLSLVYDEHLELSARHEQMMSVSFMDFYRFRHQGGLVEGIRFTGYEFSKKYLFQEPLYKEVDLFYALKSVERHFINPQSDPFYHELITQMEKAQKLLRDRHVDAHVVASQVLKQAHMAYKKAFPQDRLLHLMICQLEAQLKTPTTLMPSVSS
;
A
#
# COMPACT_ATOMS: atom_id res chain seq x y z
N MET A 1 -15.98 -15.72 -35.81
CA MET A 1 -16.77 -16.49 -34.82
C MET A 1 -16.36 -16.01 -33.43
N SER A 2 -17.17 -15.12 -32.81
CA SER A 2 -16.89 -14.55 -31.49
C SER A 2 -17.48 -15.44 -30.40
N PHE A 3 -16.71 -15.73 -29.36
CA PHE A 3 -17.25 -16.22 -28.08
C PHE A 3 -17.97 -15.07 -27.39
N ARG A 4 -19.18 -14.74 -27.85
CA ARG A 4 -20.22 -14.36 -26.91
C ARG A 4 -20.55 -15.66 -26.17
N THR A 5 -20.69 -15.61 -24.85
CA THR A 5 -21.62 -16.56 -24.22
C THR A 5 -22.92 -16.50 -25.02
N GLY A 6 -23.68 -17.60 -25.16
CA GLY A 6 -24.89 -17.62 -26.00
C GLY A 6 -25.92 -16.51 -25.70
N GLU A 7 -25.72 -15.74 -24.63
CA GLU A 7 -26.59 -14.73 -24.05
C GLU A 7 -26.05 -13.28 -24.19
N GLY A 8 -24.88 -13.06 -24.80
CA GLY A 8 -24.33 -11.70 -24.96
C GLY A 8 -23.78 -11.05 -23.68
N ARG A 9 -23.60 -11.83 -22.59
CA ARG A 9 -22.94 -11.35 -21.36
C ARG A 9 -21.42 -11.39 -21.49
N LEU A 10 -20.75 -10.37 -20.92
CA LEU A 10 -19.30 -10.37 -20.74
C LEU A 10 -18.88 -11.52 -19.82
N PRO A 11 -17.73 -12.15 -20.09
CA PRO A 11 -17.21 -13.17 -19.19
C PRO A 11 -16.87 -12.57 -17.83
N THR A 12 -16.91 -13.39 -16.79
CA THR A 12 -16.56 -13.03 -15.42
C THR A 12 -15.06 -13.16 -15.16
N ILE A 13 -14.57 -12.54 -14.08
CA ILE A 13 -13.18 -12.71 -13.61
C ILE A 13 -12.85 -14.18 -13.37
N LYS A 14 -13.77 -14.93 -12.76
CA LYS A 14 -13.61 -16.37 -12.52
C LYS A 14 -13.40 -17.13 -13.83
N GLU A 15 -14.27 -16.89 -14.82
CA GLU A 15 -14.16 -17.51 -16.15
C GLU A 15 -12.82 -17.14 -16.82
N GLY A 16 -12.32 -15.91 -16.62
CA GLY A 16 -11.01 -15.47 -17.12
C GLY A 16 -9.84 -16.19 -16.45
N VAL A 17 -9.87 -16.33 -15.13
CA VAL A 17 -8.84 -17.08 -14.38
C VAL A 17 -8.84 -18.55 -14.80
N ASP A 18 -10.01 -19.18 -14.91
CA ASP A 18 -10.15 -20.57 -15.34
C ASP A 18 -9.67 -20.77 -16.78
N PHE A 19 -9.91 -19.80 -17.66
CA PHE A 19 -9.42 -19.80 -19.03
C PHE A 19 -7.88 -19.72 -19.09
N LEU A 20 -7.27 -18.81 -18.32
CA LEU A 20 -5.80 -18.70 -18.23
C LEU A 20 -5.17 -19.97 -17.64
N ALA A 21 -5.81 -20.59 -16.65
CA ALA A 21 -5.34 -21.86 -16.06
C ALA A 21 -5.30 -23.00 -17.09
N LYS A 22 -6.25 -23.05 -18.03
CA LYS A 22 -6.24 -24.01 -19.14
C LYS A 22 -5.08 -23.75 -20.12
N LYS A 23 -4.82 -22.47 -20.44
CA LYS A 23 -3.71 -22.08 -21.33
C LYS A 23 -2.34 -22.44 -20.74
N LYS A 24 -2.18 -22.38 -19.41
CA LYS A 24 -0.93 -22.74 -18.71
C LYS A 24 -0.45 -24.17 -19.02
N LYS A 25 -1.36 -25.08 -19.37
CA LYS A 25 -1.01 -26.47 -19.73
C LYS A 25 -0.41 -26.61 -21.13
N ILE A 26 -0.46 -25.55 -21.94
CA ILE A 26 -0.17 -25.56 -23.38
C ILE A 26 1.04 -24.65 -23.70
N THR A 27 1.38 -23.70 -22.84
CA THR A 27 2.42 -22.69 -23.08
C THR A 27 3.84 -23.23 -22.90
N GLY A 28 4.69 -23.04 -23.92
CA GLY A 28 6.05 -23.60 -23.96
C GLY A 28 7.18 -22.66 -23.51
N SER A 29 6.99 -21.34 -23.53
CA SER A 29 8.07 -20.39 -23.21
C SER A 29 8.07 -19.94 -21.74
N SER A 30 9.27 -19.71 -21.18
CA SER A 30 9.43 -19.22 -19.81
C SER A 30 8.79 -17.84 -19.59
N PHE A 31 8.93 -16.92 -20.55
CA PHE A 31 8.36 -15.57 -20.48
C PHE A 31 6.82 -15.60 -20.48
N GLU A 32 6.21 -16.36 -21.39
CA GLU A 32 4.75 -16.49 -21.46
C GLU A 32 4.16 -17.07 -20.17
N ASN A 33 4.86 -18.03 -19.56
CA ASN A 33 4.48 -18.55 -18.26
C ASN A 33 4.50 -17.47 -17.16
N LYS A 34 5.47 -16.54 -17.19
CA LYS A 34 5.49 -15.39 -16.26
C LYS A 34 4.32 -14.43 -16.51
N VAL A 35 4.05 -14.08 -17.76
CA VAL A 35 2.91 -13.20 -18.13
C VAL A 35 1.60 -13.82 -17.67
N LEU A 36 1.40 -15.11 -17.95
CA LEU A 36 0.20 -15.85 -17.55
C LEU A 36 0.02 -15.85 -16.04
N ARG A 37 1.09 -16.17 -15.27
CA ARG A 37 1.05 -16.13 -13.81
C ARG A 37 0.71 -14.74 -13.30
N SER A 38 1.34 -13.71 -13.85
CA SER A 38 1.17 -12.32 -13.42
C SER A 38 -0.26 -11.84 -13.64
N LEU A 39 -0.82 -12.07 -14.83
CA LEU A 39 -2.20 -11.72 -15.14
C LEU A 39 -3.18 -12.52 -14.27
N SER A 40 -2.98 -13.84 -14.14
CA SER A 40 -3.84 -14.69 -13.31
C SER A 40 -3.84 -14.25 -11.85
N ASN A 41 -2.66 -14.02 -11.27
CA ASN A 41 -2.51 -13.56 -9.90
C ASN A 41 -3.15 -12.18 -9.72
N TYR A 42 -2.91 -11.25 -10.65
CA TYR A 42 -3.53 -9.92 -10.63
C TYR A 42 -5.06 -10.00 -10.60
N LEU A 43 -5.67 -10.81 -11.47
CA LEU A 43 -7.13 -10.97 -11.50
C LEU A 43 -7.68 -11.52 -10.16
N GLN A 44 -7.00 -12.51 -9.58
CA GLN A 44 -7.38 -13.09 -8.29
C GLN A 44 -7.16 -12.14 -7.11
N VAL A 45 -6.12 -11.31 -7.18
CA VAL A 45 -5.72 -10.41 -6.08
C VAL A 45 -6.53 -9.13 -6.07
N PHE A 46 -7.00 -8.63 -7.21
CA PHE A 46 -7.62 -7.28 -7.30
C PHE A 46 -9.12 -7.28 -7.57
N PHE A 47 -9.71 -8.37 -8.06
CA PHE A 47 -11.11 -8.37 -8.47
C PHE A 47 -11.92 -9.50 -7.83
N GLN A 48 -13.23 -9.28 -7.75
CA GLN A 48 -14.15 -10.30 -7.27
C GLN A 48 -14.47 -11.31 -8.37
N PRO A 49 -14.59 -12.62 -8.06
CA PRO A 49 -14.77 -13.66 -9.08
C PRO A 49 -15.97 -13.45 -10.02
N HIS A 50 -17.06 -12.89 -9.51
CA HIS A 50 -18.30 -12.64 -10.25
C HIS A 50 -18.33 -11.30 -11.01
N GLN A 51 -17.31 -10.45 -10.85
CA GLN A 51 -17.24 -9.19 -11.60
C GLN A 51 -17.04 -9.48 -13.11
N SER A 52 -17.61 -8.64 -13.97
CA SER A 52 -17.39 -8.74 -15.41
C SER A 52 -15.95 -8.37 -15.78
N PHE A 53 -15.34 -9.18 -16.64
CA PHE A 53 -14.05 -8.92 -17.26
C PHE A 53 -14.22 -7.84 -18.33
N THR A 54 -13.57 -6.70 -18.13
CA THR A 54 -13.74 -5.48 -18.94
C THR A 54 -12.38 -4.93 -19.38
N GLU A 55 -12.38 -3.99 -20.32
CA GLU A 55 -11.16 -3.34 -20.81
C GLU A 55 -10.43 -2.57 -19.71
N SER A 56 -11.18 -1.92 -18.81
CA SER A 56 -10.61 -1.19 -17.68
C SER A 56 -9.83 -2.10 -16.73
N ILE A 57 -10.18 -3.38 -16.62
CA ILE A 57 -9.42 -4.36 -15.82
C ILE A 57 -8.04 -4.60 -16.44
N LEU A 58 -7.95 -4.70 -17.77
CA LEU A 58 -6.66 -4.84 -18.44
C LEU A 58 -5.84 -3.57 -18.39
N GLU A 59 -6.45 -2.40 -18.62
CA GLU A 59 -5.76 -1.12 -18.47
C GLU A 59 -5.21 -0.96 -17.05
N SER A 60 -5.99 -1.38 -16.04
CA SER A 60 -5.53 -1.42 -14.66
C SER A 60 -4.39 -2.42 -14.46
N PHE A 61 -4.43 -3.60 -15.11
CA PHE A 61 -3.32 -4.57 -15.08
C PHE A 61 -2.03 -3.96 -15.64
N PHE A 62 -2.08 -3.36 -16.84
CA PHE A 62 -0.89 -2.74 -17.43
C PHE A 62 -0.37 -1.59 -16.59
N SER A 63 -1.26 -0.73 -16.10
CA SER A 63 -0.89 0.38 -15.21
C SER A 63 -0.17 -0.13 -13.96
N GLN A 64 -0.63 -1.22 -13.36
CA GLN A 64 -0.01 -1.81 -12.18
C GLN A 64 1.29 -2.57 -12.51
N ALA A 65 1.33 -3.29 -13.62
CA ALA A 65 2.52 -4.00 -14.07
C ALA A 65 3.67 -3.02 -14.35
N LEU A 66 3.35 -1.85 -14.90
CA LEU A 66 4.32 -0.81 -15.24
C LEU A 66 4.95 -0.11 -14.04
N TYR A 67 4.59 -0.43 -12.79
CA TYR A 67 5.42 -0.05 -11.64
C TYR A 67 6.73 -0.81 -11.56
N TYR A 68 6.78 -2.00 -12.16
CA TYR A 68 7.94 -2.87 -12.05
C TYR A 68 8.82 -2.69 -13.28
N GLN A 69 10.09 -2.36 -13.03
CA GLN A 69 11.10 -2.20 -14.07
C GLN A 69 11.14 -3.38 -15.04
N TYR A 70 10.99 -4.61 -14.53
CA TYR A 70 10.91 -5.81 -15.36
C TYR A 70 9.84 -5.72 -16.46
N TRP A 71 8.63 -5.24 -16.14
CA TRP A 71 7.57 -5.10 -17.14
C TRP A 71 7.73 -3.86 -18.02
N GLN A 72 8.38 -2.81 -17.53
CA GLN A 72 8.73 -1.65 -18.37
C GLN A 72 9.70 -2.06 -19.48
N GLU A 73 10.74 -2.83 -19.14
CA GLU A 73 11.74 -3.32 -20.09
C GLU A 73 11.17 -4.33 -21.10
N ASN A 74 10.15 -5.09 -20.70
CA ASN A 74 9.53 -6.15 -21.50
C ASN A 74 8.10 -5.80 -21.97
N LEU A 75 7.74 -4.51 -22.03
CA LEU A 75 6.36 -4.07 -22.26
C LEU A 75 5.78 -4.59 -23.58
N ARG A 76 6.51 -4.45 -24.69
CA ARG A 76 6.02 -4.90 -26.01
C ARG A 76 5.73 -6.40 -26.04
N GLU A 77 6.59 -7.19 -25.41
CA GLU A 77 6.41 -8.64 -25.31
C GLU A 77 5.24 -8.98 -24.38
N LEU A 78 5.11 -8.28 -23.25
CA LEU A 78 3.98 -8.40 -22.33
C LEU A 78 2.65 -8.13 -23.05
N GLU A 79 2.53 -7.01 -23.78
CA GLU A 79 1.31 -6.65 -24.53
C GLU A 79 0.97 -7.70 -25.60
N THR A 80 1.97 -8.15 -26.35
CA THR A 80 1.81 -9.17 -27.38
C THR A 80 1.31 -10.49 -26.79
N VAL A 81 1.93 -10.93 -25.69
CA VAL A 81 1.56 -12.18 -25.02
C VAL A 81 0.18 -12.08 -24.38
N VAL A 82 -0.15 -10.99 -23.69
CA VAL A 82 -1.50 -10.79 -23.11
C VAL A 82 -2.56 -10.80 -24.20
N THR A 83 -2.35 -10.09 -25.31
CA THR A 83 -3.27 -10.10 -26.47
C THR A 83 -3.50 -11.51 -26.97
N ARG A 84 -2.41 -12.27 -27.17
CA ARG A 84 -2.47 -13.64 -27.67
C ARG A 84 -3.13 -14.59 -26.68
N LEU A 85 -2.81 -14.46 -25.39
CA LEU A 85 -3.39 -15.31 -24.34
C LEU A 85 -4.90 -15.14 -24.28
N LEU A 86 -5.40 -13.91 -24.36
CA LEU A 86 -6.82 -13.58 -24.29
C LEU A 86 -7.55 -13.70 -25.63
N GLN A 87 -6.85 -14.07 -26.71
CA GLN A 87 -7.46 -14.27 -28.02
C GLN A 87 -8.55 -15.35 -27.93
N GLY A 88 -9.76 -14.99 -28.37
CA GLY A 88 -10.93 -15.85 -28.32
C GLY A 88 -11.66 -15.88 -26.97
N PHE A 89 -11.11 -15.24 -25.93
CA PHE A 89 -11.80 -15.03 -24.65
C PHE A 89 -12.51 -13.67 -24.59
N VAL A 90 -11.83 -12.61 -25.03
CA VAL A 90 -12.43 -11.28 -25.19
C VAL A 90 -13.01 -11.07 -26.59
N PRO A 91 -14.05 -10.24 -26.74
CA PRO A 91 -14.59 -9.84 -28.04
C PRO A 91 -13.54 -9.27 -29.00
N SER A 92 -13.76 -9.37 -30.32
CA SER A 92 -12.76 -8.97 -31.34
C SER A 92 -12.56 -7.45 -31.45
N ASP A 93 -13.56 -6.69 -31.00
CA ASP A 93 -13.58 -5.24 -30.83
C ASP A 93 -12.86 -4.76 -29.56
N PHE A 94 -12.44 -5.69 -28.71
CA PHE A 94 -11.60 -5.40 -27.56
C PHE A 94 -10.19 -5.05 -28.08
N THR A 95 -9.89 -3.75 -28.18
CA THR A 95 -8.59 -3.20 -28.61
C THR A 95 -7.78 -2.60 -27.45
N PRO A 96 -7.48 -3.37 -26.37
CA PRO A 96 -6.86 -2.83 -25.16
C PRO A 96 -5.41 -2.36 -25.36
N LEU A 97 -4.78 -2.58 -26.52
CA LEU A 97 -3.33 -2.72 -26.61
C LEU A 97 -2.65 -2.00 -27.78
N ARG A 98 -3.35 -1.12 -28.52
CA ARG A 98 -2.72 -0.36 -29.61
C ARG A 98 -2.07 0.96 -29.18
N LYS A 99 -2.22 1.35 -27.92
CA LYS A 99 -1.65 2.59 -27.41
C LYS A 99 -0.19 2.40 -27.11
N THR A 100 0.66 3.28 -27.64
CA THR A 100 2.07 3.29 -27.26
C THR A 100 2.18 3.74 -25.81
N ARG A 101 2.53 2.82 -24.91
CA ARG A 101 2.75 3.12 -23.50
C ARG A 101 4.23 3.33 -23.24
N GLN A 102 4.56 4.42 -22.56
CA GLN A 102 5.91 4.65 -22.06
C GLN A 102 5.83 5.23 -20.65
N VAL A 103 6.61 4.67 -19.73
CA VAL A 103 6.75 5.26 -18.39
C VAL A 103 7.83 6.33 -18.45
N ILE A 104 7.51 7.51 -17.93
CA ILE A 104 8.45 8.62 -17.78
C ILE A 104 8.45 9.10 -16.33
N ALA A 105 9.62 9.46 -15.81
CA ALA A 105 9.75 10.00 -14.46
C ALA A 105 9.76 11.54 -14.50
N ILE A 106 8.85 12.17 -13.76
CA ILE A 106 8.86 13.61 -13.55
C ILE A 106 9.93 13.93 -12.49
N GLN A 107 11.07 14.46 -12.93
CA GLN A 107 12.24 14.72 -12.08
C GLN A 107 11.98 15.77 -10.99
N ASN A 108 11.26 16.84 -11.35
CA ASN A 108 10.98 17.95 -10.44
C ASN A 108 9.61 17.73 -9.74
N GLN A 109 9.61 17.71 -8.40
CA GLN A 109 8.39 17.50 -7.60
C GLN A 109 7.32 18.59 -7.83
N GLU A 110 7.72 19.84 -8.10
CA GLU A 110 6.78 20.92 -8.43
C GLU A 110 6.05 20.69 -9.76
N ASN A 111 6.72 20.06 -10.73
CA ASN A 111 6.09 19.68 -11.99
C ASN A 111 5.05 18.56 -11.76
N LEU A 112 5.35 17.60 -10.88
CA LEU A 112 4.41 16.55 -10.50
C LEU A 112 3.20 17.13 -9.78
N LEU A 113 3.41 18.03 -8.82
CA LEU A 113 2.32 18.76 -8.15
C LEU A 113 1.45 19.52 -9.16
N SER A 114 2.07 20.24 -10.09
CA SER A 114 1.35 21.00 -11.12
C SER A 114 0.60 20.10 -12.11
N PHE A 115 1.15 18.93 -12.43
CA PHE A 115 0.46 17.90 -13.20
C PHE A 115 -0.75 17.35 -12.46
N LEU A 116 -0.59 16.94 -11.20
CA LEU A 116 -1.66 16.41 -10.35
C LEU A 116 -2.77 17.43 -10.11
N ARG A 117 -2.45 18.72 -9.91
CA ARG A 117 -3.46 19.80 -9.78
C ARG A 117 -4.39 19.90 -10.99
N ARG A 118 -3.86 19.63 -12.19
CA ARG A 118 -4.60 19.67 -13.46
C ARG A 118 -5.39 18.39 -13.70
N LYS A 119 -4.79 17.22 -13.45
CA LYS A 119 -5.40 15.92 -13.71
C LYS A 119 -6.44 15.51 -12.67
N ILE A 120 -6.18 15.77 -11.39
CA ILE A 120 -7.09 15.40 -10.30
C ILE A 120 -8.09 16.53 -10.09
N LEU A 121 -9.19 16.44 -10.82
CA LEU A 121 -10.32 17.35 -10.68
C LEU A 121 -11.13 16.96 -9.42
N PRO A 122 -11.39 17.91 -8.51
CA PRO A 122 -12.25 17.64 -7.37
C PRO A 122 -13.67 17.36 -7.84
N THR A 123 -14.35 16.41 -7.20
CA THR A 123 -15.80 16.29 -7.34
C THR A 123 -16.45 17.52 -6.69
N LYS A 124 -17.65 17.92 -7.13
CA LYS A 124 -18.37 19.05 -6.52
C LYS A 124 -18.44 18.89 -4.99
N GLY A 125 -17.88 19.86 -4.28
CA GLY A 125 -17.88 19.92 -2.81
C GLY A 125 -16.68 19.28 -2.11
N GLU A 126 -15.80 18.56 -2.81
CA GLU A 126 -14.60 17.99 -2.19
C GLU A 126 -13.51 19.04 -2.01
N ARG A 127 -12.87 19.07 -0.83
CA ARG A 127 -11.64 19.84 -0.60
C ARG A 127 -10.44 18.97 -0.92
N ARG A 128 -9.39 19.56 -1.49
CA ARG A 128 -8.17 18.85 -1.86
C ARG A 128 -6.92 19.46 -1.25
N ALA A 129 -6.00 18.62 -0.82
CA ALA A 129 -4.64 19.02 -0.48
C ALA A 129 -3.64 18.07 -1.17
N LEU A 130 -2.50 18.63 -1.59
CA LEU A 130 -1.40 17.89 -2.17
C LEU A 130 -0.20 18.07 -1.26
N VAL A 131 0.35 16.96 -0.75
CA VAL A 131 1.43 16.96 0.22
C VAL A 131 2.62 16.23 -0.39
N PRO A 132 3.80 16.88 -0.50
CA PRO A 132 5.05 16.21 -0.82
C PRO A 132 5.28 15.00 0.09
N PHE A 133 5.53 13.83 -0.50
CA PHE A 133 5.70 12.59 0.25
C PHE A 133 6.65 11.66 -0.48
N GLU A 134 7.79 11.33 0.16
CA GLU A 134 8.82 10.45 -0.41
C GLU A 134 9.15 10.79 -1.88
N GLU A 135 9.16 9.79 -2.77
CA GLU A 135 9.35 9.92 -4.21
C GLU A 135 8.04 10.23 -4.96
N GLY A 136 7.15 11.02 -4.36
CA GLY A 136 5.83 11.30 -4.93
C GLY A 136 5.04 12.40 -4.21
N VAL A 137 3.71 12.29 -4.28
CA VAL A 137 2.76 13.23 -3.68
C VAL A 137 1.57 12.45 -3.10
N LEU A 138 1.24 12.77 -1.84
CA LEU A 138 -0.04 12.39 -1.24
C LEU A 138 -1.12 13.36 -1.68
N VAL A 139 -2.22 12.81 -2.17
CA VAL A 139 -3.44 13.50 -2.56
C VAL A 139 -4.49 13.21 -1.50
N LEU A 140 -4.88 14.24 -0.78
CA LEU A 140 -5.90 14.21 0.26
C LEU A 140 -7.20 14.78 -0.31
N LEU A 141 -8.28 14.00 -0.32
CA LEU A 141 -9.60 14.39 -0.81
C LEU A 141 -10.60 14.28 0.32
N LEU A 142 -11.00 15.42 0.88
CA LEU A 142 -11.98 15.52 1.96
C LEU A 142 -13.38 15.69 1.36
N SER A 143 -14.25 14.72 1.61
CA SER A 143 -15.63 14.75 1.16
C SER A 143 -16.48 15.75 1.96
N PRO A 144 -17.62 16.22 1.43
CA PRO A 144 -18.56 17.06 2.16
C PRO A 144 -19.08 16.46 3.47
N HIS A 145 -19.09 15.13 3.56
CA HIS A 145 -19.54 14.37 4.73
C HIS A 145 -18.40 14.04 5.71
N GLY A 146 -17.25 14.70 5.59
CA GLY A 146 -16.12 14.51 6.53
C GLY A 146 -15.21 13.31 6.24
N GLY A 147 -15.64 12.35 5.42
CA GLY A 147 -14.78 11.22 5.01
C GLY A 147 -13.58 11.67 4.17
N LEU A 148 -12.42 11.05 4.40
CA LEU A 148 -11.15 11.41 3.77
C LEU A 148 -10.63 10.27 2.88
N ARG A 149 -10.30 10.58 1.63
CA ARG A 149 -9.57 9.66 0.73
C ARG A 149 -8.13 10.12 0.60
N VAL A 150 -7.20 9.19 0.79
CA VAL A 150 -5.76 9.44 0.69
C VAL A 150 -5.21 8.59 -0.44
N ARG A 151 -4.49 9.21 -1.37
CA ARG A 151 -3.83 8.51 -2.47
C ARG A 151 -2.38 8.92 -2.62
N HIS A 152 -1.46 7.97 -2.80
CA HIS A 152 -0.07 8.27 -3.14
C HIS A 152 0.17 8.04 -4.62
N TYR A 153 0.57 9.11 -5.32
CA TYR A 153 1.03 9.02 -6.71
C TYR A 153 2.54 9.22 -6.76
N PRO A 154 3.28 8.27 -7.36
CA PRO A 154 4.73 8.39 -7.44
C PRO A 154 5.13 9.36 -8.58
N LYS A 155 6.43 9.62 -8.74
CA LYS A 155 6.97 10.51 -9.79
C LYS A 155 6.80 9.98 -11.21
N GLU A 156 6.54 8.69 -11.37
CA GLU A 156 6.31 8.07 -12.67
C GLU A 156 4.91 8.34 -13.19
N VAL A 157 4.84 8.77 -14.45
CA VAL A 157 3.62 8.95 -15.23
C VAL A 157 3.72 8.15 -16.52
N MET A 158 2.58 7.84 -17.13
CA MET A 158 2.50 7.07 -18.36
C MET A 158 2.19 8.00 -19.53
N LEU A 159 3.03 8.03 -20.55
CA LEU A 159 2.72 8.61 -21.85
C LEU A 159 1.90 7.60 -22.64
N MET A 160 0.67 7.96 -23.02
CA MET A 160 -0.22 7.18 -23.88
C MET A 160 -0.74 8.07 -25.01
N ASP A 161 -0.50 7.68 -26.27
CA ASP A 161 -0.98 8.40 -27.46
C ASP A 161 -0.63 9.91 -27.48
N GLY A 162 0.49 10.29 -26.87
CA GLY A 162 0.93 11.69 -26.75
C GLY A 162 0.44 12.42 -25.50
N ASP A 163 -0.46 11.82 -24.72
CA ASP A 163 -0.97 12.37 -23.47
C ASP A 163 -0.29 11.75 -22.24
N LEU A 164 -0.02 12.59 -21.24
CA LEU A 164 0.45 12.11 -19.93
C LEU A 164 -0.73 11.69 -19.06
N GLU A 165 -0.66 10.48 -18.55
CA GLU A 165 -1.63 9.86 -17.67
C GLU A 165 -0.97 9.39 -16.38
N LEU A 166 -1.77 9.32 -15.32
CA LEU A 166 -1.30 8.80 -14.04
C LEU A 166 -1.14 7.29 -14.14
N ILE A 167 0.03 6.77 -13.78
CA ILE A 167 0.09 5.41 -13.24
C ILE A 167 -0.74 5.46 -11.94
N GLY A 168 -1.54 4.44 -11.64
CA GLY A 168 -2.50 4.48 -10.54
C GLY A 168 -1.93 4.91 -9.16
N PRO A 169 -2.72 4.87 -8.09
CA PRO A 169 -2.15 5.12 -6.77
C PRO A 169 -1.39 3.88 -6.27
N ARG A 170 -0.21 4.05 -5.64
CA ARG A 170 0.48 2.98 -4.87
C ARG A 170 -0.12 2.77 -3.48
N LEU A 171 -0.84 3.77 -3.01
CA LEU A 171 -1.61 3.76 -1.78
C LEU A 171 -2.98 4.34 -2.07
N SER A 172 -4.03 3.66 -1.65
CA SER A 172 -5.40 4.16 -1.68
C SER A 172 -6.06 3.80 -0.36
N LEU A 173 -6.19 4.79 0.51
CA LEU A 173 -6.83 4.66 1.80
C LEU A 173 -8.11 5.49 1.85
N VAL A 174 -9.12 4.97 2.53
CA VAL A 174 -10.40 5.64 2.75
C VAL A 174 -10.71 5.62 4.24
N TYR A 175 -10.88 6.82 4.78
CA TYR A 175 -11.22 7.09 6.17
C TYR A 175 -12.63 7.66 6.28
N ASP A 176 -13.29 7.41 7.39
CA ASP A 176 -14.57 8.03 7.75
C ASP A 176 -14.38 9.42 8.38
N GLU A 177 -15.47 10.01 8.88
CA GLU A 177 -15.48 11.33 9.51
C GLU A 177 -14.75 11.39 10.86
N HIS A 178 -14.46 10.23 11.46
CA HIS A 178 -13.68 10.10 12.69
C HIS A 178 -12.20 9.80 12.43
N LEU A 179 -11.78 9.83 11.16
CA LEU A 179 -10.44 9.45 10.71
C LEU A 179 -10.09 7.99 11.05
N GLU A 180 -11.11 7.11 11.12
CA GLU A 180 -10.90 5.67 11.19
C GLU A 180 -10.94 5.07 9.79
N LEU A 181 -10.18 3.99 9.56
CA LEU A 181 -10.20 3.27 8.28
C LEU A 181 -11.61 2.73 8.01
N SER A 182 -12.20 3.16 6.90
CA SER A 182 -13.56 2.79 6.53
C SER A 182 -13.68 1.28 6.28
N ALA A 183 -14.58 0.62 7.01
CA ALA A 183 -14.89 -0.80 6.85
C ALA A 183 -15.56 -1.16 5.51
N ARG A 184 -16.18 -0.17 4.85
CA ARG A 184 -16.90 -0.37 3.58
C ARG A 184 -15.99 -0.39 2.36
N HIS A 185 -14.76 0.08 2.53
CA HIS A 185 -13.84 0.29 1.43
C HIS A 185 -12.64 -0.61 1.61
N GLU A 186 -12.18 -1.11 0.48
CA GLU A 186 -10.93 -1.83 0.44
C GLU A 186 -9.77 -0.85 0.37
N GLN A 187 -8.78 -1.14 1.19
CA GLN A 187 -7.58 -0.36 1.40
C GLN A 187 -6.46 -1.02 0.60
N MET A 188 -5.59 -0.21 0.03
CA MET A 188 -4.40 -0.69 -0.66
C MET A 188 -3.20 0.13 -0.26
N MET A 189 -2.08 -0.54 0.06
CA MET A 189 -0.86 0.14 0.44
C MET A 189 0.38 -0.65 0.05
N SER A 190 1.33 0.03 -0.60
CA SER A 190 2.71 -0.42 -0.75
C SER A 190 3.49 -0.14 0.53
N VAL A 191 4.19 -1.15 1.07
CA VAL A 191 5.08 -0.98 2.23
C VAL A 191 6.56 -1.06 1.84
N SER A 192 6.84 -1.54 0.64
CA SER A 192 8.16 -1.60 0.01
C SER A 192 7.99 -1.58 -1.51
N PHE A 193 9.08 -1.43 -2.25
CA PHE A 193 9.04 -1.43 -3.72
C PHE A 193 8.34 -2.68 -4.31
N MET A 194 8.44 -3.82 -3.63
CA MET A 194 7.88 -5.08 -4.12
C MET A 194 6.67 -5.56 -3.31
N ASP A 195 6.43 -5.07 -2.09
CA ASP A 195 5.37 -5.59 -1.23
C ASP A 195 4.17 -4.64 -1.15
N PHE A 196 2.99 -5.25 -1.31
CA PHE A 196 1.72 -4.57 -1.24
C PHE A 196 0.75 -5.33 -0.35
N TYR A 197 -0.12 -4.57 0.32
CA TYR A 197 -1.25 -5.04 1.08
C TYR A 197 -2.53 -4.57 0.43
N ARG A 198 -3.50 -5.48 0.32
CA ARG A 198 -4.91 -5.18 0.01
C ARG A 198 -5.74 -5.72 1.16
N PHE A 199 -6.48 -4.87 1.85
CA PHE A 199 -7.10 -5.22 3.12
C PHE A 199 -8.38 -4.43 3.41
N ARG A 200 -9.17 -4.90 4.37
CA ARG A 200 -10.30 -4.19 4.95
C ARG A 200 -10.15 -4.18 6.45
N HIS A 201 -10.70 -3.14 7.07
CA HIS A 201 -10.78 -3.02 8.52
C HIS A 201 -12.21 -3.36 8.94
N GLN A 202 -12.41 -4.41 9.72
CA GLN A 202 -13.74 -4.81 10.19
C GLN A 202 -13.66 -5.37 11.61
N GLY A 203 -14.46 -4.81 12.52
CA GLY A 203 -14.55 -5.30 13.90
C GLY A 203 -13.24 -5.25 14.68
N GLY A 204 -12.41 -4.22 14.46
CA GLY A 204 -11.09 -4.07 15.11
C GLY A 204 -9.99 -5.00 14.56
N LEU A 205 -10.33 -5.82 13.56
CA LEU A 205 -9.38 -6.66 12.84
C LEU A 205 -9.14 -6.08 11.45
N VAL A 206 -7.96 -6.36 10.91
CA VAL A 206 -7.68 -6.20 9.49
C VAL A 206 -7.62 -7.57 8.85
N GLU A 207 -8.39 -7.74 7.78
CA GLU A 207 -8.35 -8.93 6.94
C GLU A 207 -7.86 -8.55 5.54
N GLY A 208 -7.00 -9.38 4.96
CA GLY A 208 -6.43 -9.03 3.67
C GLY A 208 -5.42 -10.02 3.14
N ILE A 209 -4.70 -9.56 2.13
CA ILE A 209 -3.69 -10.29 1.39
C ILE A 209 -2.44 -9.44 1.25
N ARG A 210 -1.28 -10.06 1.53
CA ARG A 210 0.03 -9.53 1.13
C ARG A 210 0.43 -10.19 -0.18
N PHE A 211 0.83 -9.38 -1.16
CA PHE A 211 1.34 -9.87 -2.44
C PHE A 211 2.65 -9.16 -2.80
N THR A 212 3.46 -9.83 -3.62
CA THR A 212 4.82 -9.38 -3.91
C THR A 212 5.18 -9.42 -5.39
N GLY A 213 6.00 -8.45 -5.78
CA GLY A 213 6.79 -8.47 -7.00
C GLY A 213 5.97 -8.31 -8.27
N TYR A 214 6.67 -8.35 -9.40
CA TYR A 214 6.09 -8.13 -10.71
C TYR A 214 5.10 -9.23 -11.14
N GLU A 215 5.14 -10.42 -10.51
CA GLU A 215 4.16 -11.48 -10.76
C GLU A 215 2.91 -11.40 -9.88
N PHE A 216 2.78 -10.38 -9.03
CA PHE A 216 1.68 -10.22 -8.07
C PHE A 216 1.47 -11.46 -7.18
N SER A 217 2.57 -12.16 -6.85
CA SER A 217 2.52 -13.44 -6.15
C SER A 217 1.98 -13.26 -4.74
N LYS A 218 0.88 -13.94 -4.42
CA LYS A 218 0.33 -13.99 -3.07
C LYS A 218 1.35 -14.58 -2.11
N LYS A 219 1.70 -13.84 -1.05
CA LYS A 219 2.54 -14.33 0.04
C LYS A 219 1.71 -15.04 1.10
N TYR A 220 0.74 -14.35 1.70
CA TYR A 220 -0.16 -14.91 2.71
C TYR A 220 -1.47 -14.11 2.82
N LEU A 221 -2.45 -14.73 3.46
CA LEU A 221 -3.67 -14.07 3.95
C LEU A 221 -3.50 -13.81 5.44
N PHE A 222 -4.05 -12.70 5.92
CA PHE A 222 -4.08 -12.36 7.33
C PHE A 222 -5.48 -11.93 7.75
N GLN A 223 -5.79 -12.17 9.03
CA GLN A 223 -6.99 -11.71 9.70
C GLN A 223 -6.64 -11.53 11.17
N GLU A 224 -6.15 -10.35 11.53
CA GLU A 224 -5.64 -10.09 12.87
C GLU A 224 -5.69 -8.60 13.20
N PRO A 225 -5.47 -8.21 14.47
CA PRO A 225 -5.35 -6.79 14.80
C PRO A 225 -4.21 -6.11 14.02
N LEU A 226 -4.43 -4.88 13.56
CA LEU A 226 -3.50 -4.17 12.67
C LEU A 226 -2.07 -4.09 13.23
N TYR A 227 -1.90 -3.91 14.54
CA TYR A 227 -0.58 -3.79 15.17
C TYR A 227 0.28 -5.05 15.06
N LYS A 228 -0.32 -6.23 14.78
CA LYS A 228 0.43 -7.47 14.55
C LYS A 228 1.03 -7.54 13.15
N GLU A 229 0.42 -6.88 12.17
CA GLU A 229 0.97 -6.68 10.83
C GLU A 229 1.94 -5.49 10.84
N VAL A 230 3.10 -5.68 11.49
CA VAL A 230 4.08 -4.63 11.81
C VAL A 230 4.47 -3.77 10.60
N ASP A 231 4.73 -4.38 9.45
CA ASP A 231 5.10 -3.65 8.23
C ASP A 231 3.98 -2.72 7.77
N LEU A 232 2.74 -3.22 7.75
CA LEU A 232 1.57 -2.45 7.35
C LEU A 232 1.25 -1.36 8.37
N PHE A 233 1.28 -1.69 9.67
CA PHE A 233 0.98 -0.75 10.75
C PHE A 233 1.90 0.47 10.73
N TYR A 234 3.22 0.26 10.68
CA TYR A 234 4.16 1.37 10.68
C TYR A 234 4.11 2.18 9.37
N ALA A 235 3.85 1.54 8.24
CA ALA A 235 3.68 2.25 6.99
C ALA A 235 2.40 3.11 7.03
N LEU A 236 1.29 2.58 7.56
CA LEU A 236 0.07 3.36 7.75
C LEU A 236 0.34 4.59 8.62
N LYS A 237 1.02 4.41 9.76
CA LYS A 237 1.38 5.52 10.66
C LYS A 237 2.32 6.54 10.02
N SER A 238 3.23 6.11 9.14
CA SER A 238 4.11 7.02 8.40
C SER A 238 3.34 7.92 7.42
N VAL A 239 2.19 7.46 6.92
CA VAL A 239 1.30 8.22 6.04
C VAL A 239 0.35 9.10 6.85
N GLU A 240 -0.23 8.56 7.92
CA GLU A 240 -1.20 9.24 8.79
C GLU A 240 -0.65 10.52 9.41
N ARG A 241 0.62 10.56 9.80
CA ARG A 241 1.25 11.75 10.39
C ARG A 241 1.16 13.02 9.52
N HIS A 242 0.90 12.88 8.22
CA HIS A 242 0.79 14.01 7.30
C HIS A 242 -0.57 14.72 7.36
N PHE A 243 -1.57 14.10 7.98
CA PHE A 243 -2.93 14.66 8.09
C PHE A 243 -3.63 14.40 9.43
N ILE A 244 -3.09 13.49 10.26
CA ILE A 244 -3.52 13.26 11.64
C ILE A 244 -2.50 13.93 12.57
N ASN A 245 -2.99 14.74 13.51
CA ASN A 245 -2.13 15.32 14.53
C ASN A 245 -1.58 14.19 15.44
N PRO A 246 -0.25 14.07 15.64
CA PRO A 246 0.32 13.08 16.55
C PRO A 246 -0.26 13.15 17.97
N GLN A 247 -0.63 14.35 18.44
CA GLN A 247 -1.27 14.54 19.75
C GLN A 247 -2.73 14.06 19.81
N SER A 248 -3.31 13.61 18.72
CA SER A 248 -4.61 12.91 18.72
C SER A 248 -4.46 11.42 18.38
N ASP A 249 -3.26 10.98 18.01
CA ASP A 249 -3.01 9.60 17.60
C ASP A 249 -2.91 8.68 18.83
N PRO A 250 -3.79 7.66 18.97
CA PRO A 250 -3.79 6.79 20.14
C PRO A 250 -2.50 6.00 20.33
N PHE A 251 -1.85 5.59 19.23
CA PHE A 251 -0.61 4.83 19.29
C PHE A 251 0.55 5.70 19.79
N TYR A 252 0.63 6.95 19.33
CA TYR A 252 1.61 7.90 19.84
C TYR A 252 1.43 8.13 21.34
N HIS A 253 0.21 8.40 21.82
CA HIS A 253 -0.07 8.56 23.25
C HIS A 253 0.29 7.34 24.09
N GLU A 254 -0.07 6.15 23.62
CA GLU A 254 0.27 4.91 24.32
C GLU A 254 1.78 4.75 24.42
N LEU A 255 2.52 5.02 23.35
CA LEU A 255 3.98 4.94 23.32
C LEU A 255 4.63 5.92 24.31
N ILE A 256 4.18 7.19 24.33
CA ILE A 256 4.67 8.20 25.30
C ILE A 256 4.38 7.73 26.73
N THR A 257 3.16 7.27 27.00
CA THR A 257 2.75 6.77 28.33
C THR A 257 3.60 5.57 28.77
N GLN A 258 3.88 4.63 27.86
CA GLN A 258 4.74 3.48 28.13
C GLN A 258 6.18 3.89 28.44
N MET A 259 6.72 4.89 27.72
CA MET A 259 8.05 5.43 28.01
C MET A 259 8.12 6.12 29.37
N GLU A 260 7.13 6.93 29.72
CA GLU A 260 7.07 7.58 31.04
C GLU A 260 6.99 6.56 32.18
N LYS A 261 6.17 5.51 32.01
CA LYS A 261 6.09 4.39 32.95
C LYS A 261 7.42 3.66 33.08
N ALA A 262 8.09 3.37 31.98
CA ALA A 262 9.40 2.71 31.98
C ALA A 262 10.46 3.55 32.72
N GLN A 263 10.52 4.85 32.46
CA GLN A 263 11.43 5.76 33.17
C GLN A 263 11.11 5.82 34.67
N LYS A 264 9.83 5.81 35.05
CA LYS A 264 9.41 5.77 36.46
C LYS A 264 9.87 4.48 37.14
N LEU A 265 9.65 3.32 36.51
CA LEU A 265 10.07 2.02 37.07
C LEU A 265 11.60 1.96 37.25
N LEU A 266 12.38 2.54 36.35
CA LEU A 266 13.83 2.64 36.49
C LEU A 266 14.24 3.51 37.68
N ARG A 267 13.58 4.67 37.88
CA ARG A 267 13.80 5.53 39.05
C ARG A 267 13.43 4.83 40.36
N ASP A 268 12.32 4.10 40.36
CA ASP A 268 11.80 3.37 41.51
C ASP A 268 12.57 2.05 41.77
N ARG A 269 13.54 1.70 40.91
CA ARG A 269 14.37 0.48 40.99
C ARG A 269 13.54 -0.82 41.05
N HIS A 270 12.44 -0.86 40.31
CA HIS A 270 11.59 -2.06 40.23
C HIS A 270 12.35 -3.23 39.59
N VAL A 271 12.06 -4.46 40.03
CA VAL A 271 12.76 -5.69 39.61
C VAL A 271 12.73 -5.86 38.07
N ASP A 272 11.58 -5.60 37.46
CA ASP A 272 11.38 -5.74 36.01
C ASP A 272 11.70 -4.48 35.18
N ALA A 273 12.17 -3.40 35.82
CA ALA A 273 12.30 -2.09 35.17
C ALA A 273 13.17 -2.14 33.91
N HIS A 274 14.29 -2.85 33.95
CA HIS A 274 15.22 -2.99 32.83
C HIS A 274 14.61 -3.73 31.64
N VAL A 275 13.83 -4.78 31.89
CA VAL A 275 13.18 -5.58 30.84
C VAL A 275 12.12 -4.75 30.14
N VAL A 276 11.24 -4.11 30.90
CA VAL A 276 10.18 -3.24 30.37
C VAL A 276 10.78 -2.06 29.60
N ALA A 277 11.76 -1.36 30.18
CA ALA A 277 12.42 -0.24 29.52
C ALA A 277 13.11 -0.64 28.21
N SER A 278 13.77 -1.80 28.17
CA SER A 278 14.40 -2.30 26.94
C SER A 278 13.39 -2.65 25.84
N GLN A 279 12.22 -3.20 26.19
CA GLN A 279 11.16 -3.49 25.23
C GLN A 279 10.54 -2.22 24.66
N VAL A 280 10.15 -1.29 25.55
CA VAL A 280 9.57 -0.01 25.16
C VAL A 280 10.55 0.80 24.31
N LEU A 281 11.84 0.80 24.66
CA LEU A 281 12.87 1.50 23.90
C LEU A 281 13.00 0.96 22.46
N LYS A 282 12.92 -0.37 22.27
CA LYS A 282 12.93 -0.97 20.92
C LYS A 282 11.73 -0.51 20.09
N GLN A 283 10.54 -0.49 20.69
CA GLN A 283 9.33 -0.01 20.05
C GLN A 283 9.43 1.48 19.71
N ALA A 284 9.94 2.30 20.63
CA ALA A 284 10.16 3.72 20.41
C ALA A 284 11.13 4.00 19.27
N HIS A 285 12.25 3.27 19.19
CA HIS A 285 13.20 3.35 18.06
C HIS A 285 12.54 3.00 16.72
N MET A 286 11.72 1.94 16.70
CA MET A 286 10.98 1.56 15.48
C MET A 286 9.98 2.64 15.08
N ALA A 287 9.21 3.17 16.03
CA ALA A 287 8.24 4.24 15.80
C ALA A 287 8.91 5.53 15.33
N TYR A 288 10.01 5.96 15.96
CA TYR A 288 10.77 7.12 15.53
C TYR A 288 11.34 6.96 14.12
N LYS A 289 11.88 5.78 13.80
CA LYS A 289 12.46 5.52 12.47
C LYS A 289 11.41 5.44 11.37
N LYS A 290 10.29 4.75 11.62
CA LYS A 290 9.31 4.40 10.58
C LYS A 290 8.10 5.32 10.53
N ALA A 291 7.57 5.74 11.67
CA ALA A 291 6.31 6.48 11.75
C ALA A 291 6.49 7.96 12.06
N PHE A 292 7.36 8.33 12.99
CA PHE A 292 7.50 9.71 13.47
C PHE A 292 8.94 10.24 13.37
N PRO A 293 9.58 10.20 12.19
CA PRO A 293 10.92 10.73 12.06
C PRO A 293 10.90 12.24 12.29
N GLN A 294 11.94 12.73 12.97
CA GLN A 294 12.14 14.13 13.35
C GLN A 294 11.23 14.63 14.48
N ASP A 295 10.46 13.75 15.14
CA ASP A 295 9.72 14.12 16.35
C ASP A 295 10.69 14.40 17.52
N ARG A 296 10.75 15.66 17.95
CA ARG A 296 11.70 16.12 18.97
C ARG A 296 11.43 15.52 20.35
N LEU A 297 10.16 15.34 20.72
CA LEU A 297 9.78 14.83 22.02
C LEU A 297 10.15 13.35 22.14
N LEU A 298 9.74 12.55 21.16
CA LEU A 298 10.04 11.13 21.10
C LEU A 298 11.55 10.89 21.09
N HIS A 299 12.31 11.69 20.31
CA HIS A 299 13.77 11.61 20.30
C HIS A 299 14.37 11.89 21.69
N LEU A 300 13.92 12.95 22.37
CA LEU A 300 14.40 13.29 23.72
C LEU A 300 14.13 12.16 24.71
N MET A 301 12.92 11.59 24.70
CA MET A 301 12.54 10.51 25.61
C MET A 301 13.34 9.23 25.36
N ILE A 302 13.63 8.91 24.09
CA ILE A 302 14.53 7.82 23.70
C ILE A 302 15.92 8.04 24.31
N CYS A 303 16.52 9.21 24.10
CA CYS A 303 17.86 9.51 24.64
C CYS A 303 17.91 9.46 26.18
N GLN A 304 16.86 9.96 26.85
CA GLN A 304 16.76 9.90 28.31
C GLN A 304 16.66 8.47 28.83
N LEU A 305 15.82 7.63 28.22
CA LEU A 305 15.65 6.24 28.63
C LEU A 305 16.94 5.42 28.39
N GLU A 306 17.64 5.67 27.28
CA GLU A 306 18.96 5.09 27.01
C GLU A 306 20.01 5.47 28.06
N ALA A 307 20.05 6.75 28.47
CA ALA A 307 20.98 7.21 29.49
C ALA A 307 20.70 6.55 30.85
N GLN A 308 19.43 6.40 31.22
CA GLN A 308 19.03 5.73 32.46
C GLN A 308 19.39 4.25 32.45
N LEU A 309 19.24 3.55 31.33
CA LEU A 309 19.62 2.14 31.18
C LEU A 309 21.14 1.91 31.26
N LYS A 310 21.94 2.87 30.81
CA LYS A 310 23.41 2.80 30.87
C LYS A 310 23.99 3.13 32.25
N THR A 311 23.21 3.77 33.12
CA THR A 311 23.68 4.14 34.45
C THR A 311 23.76 2.87 35.30
N PRO A 312 24.95 2.44 35.75
CA PRO A 312 25.09 1.21 36.52
C PRO A 312 24.25 1.33 37.79
N THR A 313 23.35 0.38 37.99
CA THR A 313 22.59 0.28 39.23
C THR A 313 23.60 -0.08 40.32
N THR A 314 24.12 0.92 41.05
CA THR A 314 24.95 0.66 42.22
C THR A 314 24.04 -0.02 43.23
N LEU A 315 24.10 -1.36 43.27
CA LEU A 315 23.48 -2.16 44.30
C LEU A 315 24.03 -1.63 45.63
N MET A 316 23.18 -0.97 46.41
CA MET A 316 23.54 -0.68 47.79
C MET A 316 23.75 -2.03 48.48
N PRO A 317 24.85 -2.22 49.21
CA PRO A 317 25.06 -3.44 49.97
C PRO A 317 23.86 -3.64 50.88
N SER A 318 23.25 -4.83 50.79
CA SER A 318 22.26 -5.29 51.74
C SER A 318 22.83 -5.10 53.14
N VAL A 319 22.26 -4.17 53.90
CA VAL A 319 22.50 -4.11 55.34
C VAL A 319 21.82 -5.34 55.93
N SER A 320 22.58 -6.42 56.01
CA SER A 320 22.25 -7.59 56.83
C SER A 320 22.23 -7.14 58.29
N SER A 321 21.03 -6.96 58.82
CA SER A 321 20.72 -6.89 60.25
C SER A 321 20.70 -8.27 60.88
#